data_AF-A0A8S2ZA33-F1
#
_entry.id   AF-A0A8S2ZA33-F1
#
_cell.length_a   1.000
_cell.length_b   1.000
_cell.length_c   1.000
_cell.angle_alpha   90.00
_cell.angle_beta   90.00
_cell.angle_gamma   90.00
#
_symmetry.space_group_name_H-M   'P 1'
#
loop_
_entity.id
_entity.type
_entity.pdbx_description
1 polymer ?
#
loop_
_entity_poly.entity_id
_entity_poly.type
_entity_poly.pdbx_seq_one_letter_code
_entity_poly.pdbx_strand_id
1 'polypeptide(L)' 'LTSLYFISRGSIEILKDDNVVAILSKDDILGENPVLYNEPGKSAYNVRALTYCDLHKILRDDLL' A
#
# COMPACT_ATOMS: atom_id res chain seq x y z
N LEU A 1 -1.74 8.25 8.67
CA LEU A 1 -2.36 7.51 7.55
C LEU A 1 -2.52 6.06 8.00
N THR A 2 -3.69 5.68 8.49
CA THR A 2 -3.99 4.37 9.08
C THR A 2 -4.93 3.60 8.17
N SER A 3 -4.47 3.17 6.99
CA SER A 3 -5.33 2.48 6.04
C SER A 3 -4.55 1.44 5.25
N LEU A 4 -5.17 0.29 5.04
CA LEU A 4 -4.69 -0.76 4.16
C LEU A 4 -5.30 -0.56 2.79
N TYR A 5 -4.49 -0.79 1.76
CA TYR A 5 -4.90 -0.67 0.37
C TYR A 5 -4.78 -2.02 -0.31
N PHE A 6 -5.81 -2.39 -1.07
CA PHE A 6 -5.85 -3.62 -1.86
C PHE A 6 -5.86 -3.27 -3.34
N ILE A 7 -5.03 -3.96 -4.12
CA ILE A 7 -4.96 -3.75 -5.57
C ILE A 7 -6.00 -4.64 -6.24
N SER A 8 -7.13 -4.04 -6.65
CA SER A 8 -8.19 -4.78 -7.36
C SER A 8 -7.85 -4.95 -8.84
N ARG A 9 -7.10 -4.01 -9.42
CA ARG A 9 -6.68 -4.04 -10.83
C ARG A 9 -5.47 -3.13 -11.04
N GLY A 10 -4.62 -3.48 -12.00
CA GLY A 10 -3.46 -2.69 -12.40
C GLY A 10 -2.15 -3.21 -11.80
N SER A 11 -1.12 -2.37 -11.90
CA SER A 11 0.23 -2.69 -11.42
C SER A 11 0.88 -1.42 -10.87
N ILE A 12 1.56 -1.57 -9.75
CA ILE A 12 2.14 -0.49 -8.96
C ILE A 12 3.57 -0.86 -8.62
N GLU A 13 4.48 0.09 -8.70
CA GLU A 13 5.85 -0.08 -8.23
C GLU A 13 6.09 0.70 -6.94
N ILE A 14 6.91 0.10 -6.07
CA ILE A 14 7.39 0.69 -4.84
C ILE A 14 8.81 1.20 -5.11
N LEU A 15 9.05 2.47 -4.80
CA LEU A 15 10.30 3.17 -5.01
C LEU A 15 10.94 3.53 -3.67
N LYS A 16 12.26 3.37 -3.59
CA LYS A 16 13.11 3.92 -2.53
C LYS A 16 14.27 4.64 -3.19
N ASP A 17 14.42 5.94 -2.95
CA ASP A 17 15.52 6.73 -3.53
C ASP A 17 15.62 6.53 -5.06
N ASP A 18 14.49 6.63 -5.76
CA ASP A 18 14.31 6.38 -7.21
C ASP A 18 14.64 4.95 -7.71
N ASN A 19 14.94 4.01 -6.81
CA ASN A 19 15.13 2.61 -7.14
C ASN A 19 13.86 1.80 -6.91
N VAL A 20 13.47 0.97 -7.89
CA VAL A 20 12.34 0.06 -7.75
C VAL A 20 12.72 -1.08 -6.82
N VAL A 21 12.04 -1.18 -5.68
CA VAL A 21 12.29 -2.22 -4.66
C VAL A 21 11.27 -3.35 -4.74
N ALA A 22 10.07 -3.08 -5.25
CA ALA A 22 9.03 -4.06 -5.44
C ALA A 22 8.07 -3.62 -6.55
N ILE A 23 7.42 -4.60 -7.18
CA ILE A 23 6.29 -4.39 -8.08
C ILE A 23 5.15 -5.23 -7.53
N LEU A 24 4.00 -4.58 -7.36
CA LEU A 24 2.77 -5.16 -6.86
C LEU A 24 1.74 -5.20 -7.98
N SER A 25 0.98 -6.28 -8.00
CA SER A 25 -0.01 -6.57 -9.02
C SER A 25 -1.40 -6.72 -8.39
N LYS A 26 -2.38 -7.09 -9.21
CA LYS A 26 -3.70 -7.49 -8.71
C LYS A 26 -3.56 -8.52 -7.58
N ASP A 27 -4.38 -8.36 -6.55
CA ASP A 27 -4.48 -9.19 -5.35
C ASP A 27 -3.36 -8.97 -4.31
N ASP A 28 -2.43 -8.04 -4.56
CA ASP A 28 -1.45 -7.59 -3.57
C ASP A 28 -1.99 -6.50 -2.64
N ILE A 29 -1.39 -6.42 -1.44
CA ILE A 29 -1.78 -5.53 -0.35
C ILE A 29 -0.66 -4.53 -0.05
N LEU A 30 -1.05 -3.28 0.14
CA LEU A 30 -0.21 -2.13 0.46
C LEU A 30 -0.59 -1.58 1.85
N GLY A 31 0.38 -1.45 2.75
CA GLY A 31 0.18 -0.80 4.03
C GLY A 31 0.82 -1.55 5.19
N GLU A 32 0.70 -0.96 6.38
CA GLU A 32 1.18 -1.53 7.63
C GLU A 32 0.13 -2.46 8.25
N ASN A 33 0.57 -3.51 8.93
CA ASN A 33 -0.34 -4.37 9.69
C ASN A 33 -0.83 -3.64 10.95
N PRO A 34 -2.13 -3.33 11.06
CA PRO A 34 -2.67 -2.56 12.19
C PRO A 34 -2.59 -3.31 13.53
N VAL A 35 -2.42 -4.64 13.53
CA VAL A 35 -2.34 -5.44 14.75
C VAL A 35 -0.97 -5.31 15.44
N LEU A 36 0.10 -5.06 14.67
CA LEU A 36 1.48 -5.11 15.18
C LEU A 36 2.00 -3.75 15.69
N TYR A 37 1.45 -2.65 15.19
CA TYR A 37 1.93 -1.31 15.51
C TYR A 37 0.75 -0.44 15.93
N ASN A 38 0.77 0.08 17.16
CA ASN A 38 -0.34 0.84 17.74
C ASN A 38 -0.40 2.30 17.25
N GLU A 39 0.72 2.84 16.78
CA GLU A 39 0.86 4.20 16.29
C GLU A 39 1.14 4.21 14.79
N PRO A 40 0.55 5.13 14.01
CA PRO A 40 0.79 5.19 12.57
C PRO A 40 2.25 5.56 12.26
N GLY A 41 2.95 4.64 11.59
CA GLY A 41 4.26 4.92 11.00
C GLY A 41 4.20 5.94 9.86
N LYS A 42 5.35 6.57 9.57
CA LYS A 42 5.55 7.34 8.33
C LYS A 42 5.86 6.36 7.19
N SER A 43 5.30 6.61 6.00
CA SER A 43 5.65 5.85 4.80
C SER A 43 7.14 6.00 4.48
N ALA A 44 7.86 4.88 4.44
CA ALA A 44 9.30 4.85 4.12
C ALA A 44 9.61 4.69 2.61
N TYR A 45 8.56 4.46 1.80
CA TYR A 45 8.66 4.18 0.39
C TYR A 45 7.64 5.01 -0.39
N ASN A 46 7.98 5.35 -1.63
CA ASN A 46 7.07 6.00 -2.57
C ASN A 46 6.33 4.93 -3.38
N VAL A 47 5.07 5.20 -3.71
CA VAL A 47 4.21 4.27 -4.46
C VAL A 47 3.83 4.95 -5.78
N ARG A 48 4.13 4.31 -6.92
CA ARG A 48 3.84 4.83 -8.26
C ARG A 48 3.06 3.81 -9.06
N ALA A 49 1.99 4.25 -9.72
CA ALA A 49 1.20 3.39 -10.59
C ALA A 49 1.89 3.24 -11.96
N LEU A 50 2.11 2.00 -12.41
CA LEU A 50 2.63 1.69 -13.75
C LEU A 50 1.50 1.69 -14.79
N THR A 51 0.27 1.35 -14.36
CA THR A 51 -0.93 1.33 -15.20
C THR A 51 -2.10 2.00 -14.47
N TYR A 52 -3.24 2.16 -15.13
CA TYR A 52 -4.46 2.56 -14.43
C TYR A 52 -4.83 1.50 -13.38
N CYS A 53 -4.76 1.89 -12.11
CA CYS A 53 -4.97 1.01 -10.98
C CYS A 53 -6.26 1.34 -10.24
N ASP A 54 -6.99 0.30 -9.86
CA ASP A 54 -8.15 0.39 -8.99
C ASP A 54 -7.74 -0.09 -7.60
N LEU A 55 -7.78 0.83 -6.63
CA LEU A 55 -7.38 0.60 -5.25
C LEU A 55 -8.60 0.63 -4.33
N HIS A 56 -8.76 -0.42 -3.53
CA HIS A 56 -9.70 -0.43 -2.42
C HIS A 56 -8.98 -0.03 -1.16
N LYS A 57 -9.62 0.82 -0.34
CA LYS A 57 -9.06 1.32 0.92
C LYS A 57 -9.91 0.81 2.06
N ILE A 58 -9.26 0.21 3.04
CA ILE A 58 -9.87 -0.19 4.32
C ILE A 58 -9.24 0.67 5.41
N LEU A 59 -10.08 1.38 6.18
CA LEU A 59 -9.61 2.16 7.31
C LEU A 59 -9.22 1.22 8.45
N ARG A 60 -8.22 1.60 9.24
CA ARG A 60 -7.81 0.83 10.42
C ARG A 60 -8.96 0.66 11.42
N ASP A 61 -9.81 1.68 11.56
CA ASP A 61 -10.94 1.64 12.49
C ASP A 61 -12.02 0.65 12.05
N ASP A 62 -12.10 0.31 10.76
CA ASP A 62 -13.04 -0.69 10.24
C ASP A 62 -12.54 -2.14 10.42
N LEU A 63 -11.27 -2.32 10.86
CA LEU A 63 -10.64 -3.62 11.09
C LEU A 63 -10.61 -4.02 12.58
N LEU A 64 -11.08 -3.16 13.49
CA LEU A 64 -11.20 -3.38 14.93
C LEU A 64 -12.67 -3.65 15.32
#